data_AF-A0A1S1RP24-F1
#
_entry.id   AF-A0A1S1RP24-F1
#
_cell.length_a   1.000
_cell.length_b   1.000
_cell.length_c   1.000
_cell.angle_alpha   90.00
_cell.angle_beta   90.00
_cell.angle_gamma   90.00
#
_symmetry.space_group_name_H-M   'P 1'
#
loop_
_entity.id
_entity.type
_entity.pdbx_description
1 polymer ?
#
loop_
_entity_poly.entity_id
_entity_poly.type
_entity_poly.pdbx_seq_one_letter_code
_entity_poly.pdbx_strand_id
1 'polypeptide(L)'
;MRLGIAHHFGWAVAVAAGADLRVADRRRIELIEPGMATAPIHHEGRALDDAAAAALVAHVRASALRTAAAALDELAAALPEPVVSISLRAWPADFPTDIAVQRRAPYESQADSVMYRQVLAELARDRHWDVHFFDARDVEQRAVRLLAGRAHDVLHGPRATLGPPWSKDHRMALAATILAGQM
;
A
#
# COMPACT_ATOMS: atom_id res chain seq x y z
N MET A 1 -3.60 16.15 -3.19
CA MET A 1 -2.53 15.24 -2.70
C MET A 1 -2.62 13.86 -3.34
N ARG A 2 -1.48 13.26 -3.68
CA ARG A 2 -1.39 11.88 -4.17
C ARG A 2 -0.70 11.02 -3.13
N LEU A 3 -1.26 9.85 -2.83
CA LEU A 3 -0.76 8.92 -1.83
C LEU A 3 -0.07 7.72 -2.49
N GLY A 4 1.16 7.44 -2.11
CA GLY A 4 1.88 6.24 -2.52
C GLY A 4 2.03 5.28 -1.35
N ILE A 5 1.76 4.00 -1.57
CA ILE A 5 1.83 2.96 -0.54
C ILE A 5 2.88 1.90 -0.90
N ALA A 6 3.79 1.65 0.04
CA ALA A 6 4.67 0.49 0.05
C ALA A 6 4.27 -0.40 1.23
N HIS A 7 3.49 -1.44 0.97
CA HIS A 7 2.92 -2.30 2.00
C HIS A 7 3.82 -3.49 2.37
N HIS A 8 3.60 -3.97 3.58
CA HIS A 8 4.16 -5.18 4.17
C HIS A 8 3.01 -5.97 4.83
N PHE A 9 3.33 -7.04 5.56
CA PHE A 9 2.33 -7.78 6.32
C PHE A 9 1.88 -6.99 7.54
N GLY A 10 0.61 -6.57 7.54
CA GLY A 10 -0.04 -5.87 8.64
C GLY A 10 0.30 -4.38 8.77
N TRP A 11 1.13 -3.80 7.90
CA TRP A 11 1.50 -2.38 7.94
C TRP A 11 1.96 -1.86 6.57
N ALA A 12 2.10 -0.55 6.42
CA ALA A 12 2.67 0.06 5.21
C ALA A 12 3.45 1.35 5.48
N VAL A 13 4.37 1.69 4.57
CA VAL A 13 4.87 3.06 4.41
C VAL A 13 3.90 3.82 3.50
N ALA A 14 3.42 4.96 3.97
CA ALA A 14 2.60 5.90 3.23
C ALA A 14 3.40 7.18 2.97
N VAL A 15 3.40 7.66 1.72
CA VAL A 15 4.00 8.94 1.32
C VAL A 15 2.97 9.77 0.58
N ALA A 16 2.70 10.97 1.08
CA ALA A 16 1.80 11.93 0.44
C ALA A 16 2.62 13.03 -0.24
N ALA A 17 2.37 13.25 -1.53
CA ALA A 17 3.04 14.29 -2.31
C ALA A 17 2.04 15.20 -3.06
N GLY A 18 2.41 16.46 -3.20
CA GLY A 18 1.69 17.46 -3.99
C GLY A 18 1.92 17.31 -5.49
N ALA A 19 1.20 18.12 -6.29
CA ALA A 19 1.39 18.16 -7.74
C ALA A 19 2.78 18.71 -8.14
N ASP A 20 3.38 19.52 -7.28
CA ASP A 20 4.74 20.05 -7.39
C ASP A 20 5.83 19.03 -6.99
N LEU A 21 5.42 17.79 -6.66
CA LEU A 21 6.26 16.66 -6.25
C LEU A 21 6.89 16.82 -4.86
N ARG A 22 6.46 17.81 -4.07
CA ARG A 22 6.93 17.95 -2.69
C ARG A 22 6.21 16.97 -1.78
N VAL A 23 6.97 16.28 -0.94
CA VAL A 23 6.44 15.38 0.08
C VAL A 23 5.89 16.22 1.23
N ALA A 24 4.59 16.14 1.47
CA ALA A 24 3.94 16.83 2.59
C ALA A 24 3.92 15.98 3.85
N ASP A 25 3.81 14.66 3.70
CA ASP A 25 3.79 13.72 4.80
C ASP A 25 4.44 12.39 4.39
N ARG A 26 5.06 11.74 5.37
CA ARG A 26 5.40 10.32 5.30
C ARG A 26 5.19 9.70 6.66
N ARG A 27 4.63 8.50 6.71
CA ARG A 27 4.49 7.77 7.96
C ARG A 27 4.39 6.27 7.71
N ARG A 28 4.65 5.52 8.77
CA ARG A 28 4.21 4.13 8.87
C ARG A 28 2.74 4.14 9.30
N ILE A 29 1.90 3.39 8.61
CA ILE A 29 0.52 3.12 9.01
C ILE A 29 0.38 1.63 9.35
N GLU A 30 -0.35 1.33 10.42
CA GLU A 30 -0.78 -0.04 10.70
C GLU A 30 -1.97 -0.38 9.81
N LEU A 31 -2.04 -1.63 9.37
CA LEU A 31 -3.12 -2.14 8.53
C LEU A 31 -3.99 -3.16 9.27
N ILE A 32 -3.71 -3.49 10.53
CA ILE A 32 -4.48 -4.42 11.37
C ILE A 32 -4.39 -3.99 12.84
N GLU A 33 -5.36 -4.41 13.65
CA GLU A 33 -5.34 -4.20 15.09
C GLU A 33 -4.17 -4.95 15.74
N PRO A 34 -3.65 -4.46 16.89
CA PRO A 34 -2.61 -5.17 17.64
C PRO A 34 -3.02 -6.60 17.99
N GLY A 35 -2.10 -7.54 17.82
CA GLY A 35 -2.31 -8.97 18.14
C GLY A 35 -2.97 -9.79 17.02
N MET A 36 -3.32 -9.18 15.90
CA MET A 36 -3.86 -9.90 14.74
C MET A 36 -2.79 -10.69 13.99
N ALA A 37 -3.20 -11.82 13.39
CA ALA A 37 -2.35 -12.59 12.49
C ALA A 37 -1.92 -11.72 11.29
N THR A 38 -0.61 -11.65 11.05
CA THR A 38 -0.08 -10.75 10.00
C THR A 38 -0.12 -11.40 8.61
N ALA A 39 -0.10 -12.74 8.56
CA ALA A 39 -0.16 -13.54 7.34
C ALA A 39 -1.12 -14.74 7.50
N PRO A 40 -2.43 -14.47 7.70
CA PRO A 40 -3.43 -15.50 8.03
C PRO A 40 -3.54 -16.65 7.04
N ILE A 41 -3.04 -16.51 5.81
CA ILE A 41 -2.97 -17.59 4.82
C ILE A 41 -1.60 -18.29 4.87
N HIS A 42 -0.52 -17.53 4.71
CA HIS A 42 0.81 -18.11 4.49
C HIS A 42 1.43 -18.72 5.76
N HIS A 43 1.09 -18.20 6.95
CA HIS A 43 1.67 -18.64 8.22
C HIS A 43 0.61 -19.20 9.16
N GLU A 44 -0.16 -18.34 9.81
CA GLU A 44 -1.02 -18.72 10.93
C GLU A 44 -2.15 -19.70 10.51
N GLY A 45 -2.64 -19.59 9.28
CA GLY A 45 -3.68 -20.49 8.75
C GLY A 45 -3.16 -21.79 8.15
N ARG A 46 -1.86 -22.06 8.12
CA ARG A 46 -1.31 -23.22 7.38
C ARG A 46 -1.82 -24.58 7.88
N ALA A 47 -2.03 -24.71 9.19
CA ALA A 47 -2.48 -25.95 9.82
C ALA A 47 -4.02 -26.07 9.94
N LEU A 48 -4.76 -25.02 9.57
CA LEU A 48 -6.22 -25.00 9.68
C LEU A 48 -6.88 -25.78 8.54
N ASP A 49 -8.11 -26.25 8.74
CA ASP A 49 -8.95 -26.64 7.62
C ASP A 49 -9.42 -25.40 6.83
N ASP A 50 -10.05 -25.61 5.67
CA ASP A 50 -10.45 -24.49 4.79
C ASP A 50 -11.48 -23.57 5.45
N ALA A 51 -12.37 -24.11 6.29
CA ALA A 51 -13.40 -23.32 6.98
C ALA A 51 -12.77 -22.42 8.06
N ALA A 52 -11.89 -22.98 8.89
CA ALA A 52 -11.18 -22.25 9.92
C ALA A 52 -10.20 -21.22 9.34
N ALA A 53 -9.53 -21.55 8.23
CA ALA A 53 -8.68 -20.58 7.51
C ALA A 53 -9.51 -19.43 6.94
N ALA A 54 -10.67 -19.72 6.33
CA ALA A 54 -11.57 -18.68 5.82
C ALA A 54 -12.07 -17.77 6.94
N ALA A 55 -12.42 -18.33 8.10
CA ALA A 55 -12.82 -17.55 9.27
C ALA A 55 -11.69 -16.64 9.78
N LEU A 56 -10.45 -17.15 9.86
CA LEU A 56 -9.28 -16.37 10.25
C LEU A 56 -9.03 -15.22 9.26
N VAL A 57 -9.05 -15.49 7.96
CA VAL A 57 -8.85 -14.46 6.93
C VAL A 57 -9.95 -13.40 6.99
N ALA A 58 -11.22 -13.81 7.15
CA ALA A 58 -12.32 -12.87 7.30
C ALA A 58 -12.13 -11.97 8.54
N HIS A 59 -11.68 -12.54 9.66
CA HIS A 59 -11.41 -11.80 10.89
C HIS A 59 -10.28 -10.78 10.70
N VAL A 60 -9.16 -11.18 10.09
CA VAL A 60 -8.05 -10.27 9.77
C VAL A 60 -8.47 -9.20 8.77
N ARG A 61 -9.22 -9.53 7.72
CA ARG A 61 -9.73 -8.56 6.74
C ARG A 61 -10.64 -7.52 7.40
N ALA A 62 -11.51 -7.94 8.33
CA ALA A 62 -12.39 -7.02 9.05
C ALA A 62 -11.59 -6.08 9.96
N SER A 63 -10.55 -6.59 10.63
CA SER A 63 -9.60 -5.74 11.37
C SER A 63 -8.92 -4.75 10.43
N ALA A 64 -8.48 -5.22 9.26
CA ALA A 64 -7.78 -4.39 8.31
C ALA A 64 -8.63 -3.25 7.74
N LEU A 65 -9.90 -3.50 7.44
CA LEU A 65 -10.84 -2.46 7.04
C LEU A 65 -10.91 -1.34 8.08
N ARG A 66 -11.04 -1.69 9.37
CA ARG A 66 -11.15 -0.69 10.45
C ARG A 66 -9.85 0.08 10.65
N THR A 67 -8.73 -0.62 10.81
CA THR A 67 -7.44 0.01 11.13
C THR A 67 -6.94 0.85 9.96
N ALA A 68 -6.97 0.31 8.74
CA ALA A 68 -6.51 1.05 7.58
C ALA A 68 -7.43 2.24 7.27
N ALA A 69 -8.75 2.13 7.49
CA ALA A 69 -9.65 3.27 7.34
C ALA A 69 -9.27 4.41 8.30
N ALA A 70 -9.14 4.11 9.59
CA ALA A 70 -8.74 5.11 10.59
C ALA A 70 -7.39 5.76 10.25
N ALA A 71 -6.39 4.95 9.87
CA ALA A 71 -5.09 5.46 9.50
C ALA A 71 -5.12 6.35 8.23
N LEU A 72 -5.95 6.01 7.25
CA LEU A 72 -6.14 6.83 6.05
C LEU A 72 -6.89 8.13 6.35
N ASP A 73 -7.87 8.11 7.25
CA ASP A 73 -8.61 9.30 7.66
C ASP A 73 -7.72 10.26 8.46
N GLU A 74 -6.93 9.74 9.40
CA GLU A 74 -5.93 10.52 10.14
C GLU A 74 -4.87 11.11 9.22
N LEU A 75 -4.39 10.34 8.25
CA LEU A 75 -3.45 10.84 7.24
C LEU A 75 -4.09 11.95 6.43
N ALA A 76 -5.27 11.72 5.86
CA ALA A 76 -5.95 12.69 5.01
C ALA A 76 -6.27 14.00 5.74
N ALA A 77 -6.70 13.92 7.01
CA ALA A 77 -6.98 15.09 7.84
C ALA A 77 -5.72 15.93 8.16
N ALA A 78 -4.54 15.31 8.15
CA ALA A 78 -3.27 16.00 8.41
C ALA A 78 -2.66 16.66 7.16
N LEU A 79 -3.21 16.42 5.96
CA LEU A 79 -2.66 16.94 4.72
C LEU A 79 -3.16 18.36 4.41
N PRO A 80 -2.31 19.19 3.74
CA PRO A 80 -2.66 20.57 3.41
C PRO A 80 -3.72 20.68 2.31
N GLU A 81 -3.94 19.62 1.53
CA GLU A 81 -4.90 19.56 0.43
C GLU A 81 -5.59 18.18 0.43
N PRO A 82 -6.81 18.06 -0.14
CA PRO A 82 -7.51 16.79 -0.25
C PRO A 82 -6.70 15.71 -0.99
N VAL A 83 -6.83 14.46 -0.56
CA VAL A 83 -6.30 13.32 -1.32
C VAL A 83 -7.17 13.08 -2.55
N VAL A 84 -6.54 12.95 -3.71
CA VAL A 84 -7.22 12.69 -4.99
C VAL A 84 -6.97 11.28 -5.49
N SER A 85 -5.85 10.66 -5.11
CA SER A 85 -5.50 9.31 -5.56
C SER A 85 -4.61 8.56 -4.58
N ILE A 86 -4.68 7.24 -4.67
CA ILE A 86 -3.78 6.29 -4.01
C ILE A 86 -3.11 5.40 -5.06
N SER A 87 -1.83 5.09 -4.86
CA SER A 87 -1.06 4.19 -5.72
C SER A 87 -0.61 2.96 -4.95
N LEU A 88 -0.98 1.77 -5.46
CA LEU A 88 -0.76 0.47 -4.83
C LEU A 88 0.05 -0.44 -5.77
N ARG A 89 0.85 -1.35 -5.20
CA ARG A 89 1.52 -2.38 -6.01
C ARG A 89 0.48 -3.26 -6.70
N ALA A 90 0.59 -3.45 -8.01
CA ALA A 90 -0.32 -4.27 -8.80
C ALA A 90 -0.39 -5.73 -8.33
N TRP A 91 -1.55 -6.36 -8.49
CA TRP A 91 -1.76 -7.81 -8.37
C TRP A 91 -2.52 -8.34 -9.58
N PRO A 92 -2.49 -9.65 -9.87
CA PRO A 92 -3.22 -10.23 -11.00
C PRO A 92 -4.73 -9.94 -10.89
N ALA A 93 -5.36 -9.50 -11.99
CA ALA A 93 -6.79 -9.19 -12.01
C ALA A 93 -7.66 -10.43 -11.77
N ASP A 94 -7.13 -11.60 -12.13
CA ASP A 94 -7.71 -12.93 -11.97
C ASP A 94 -7.24 -13.64 -10.69
N PHE A 95 -6.69 -12.91 -9.71
CA PHE A 95 -6.27 -13.51 -8.44
C PHE A 95 -7.49 -14.18 -7.76
N PRO A 96 -7.38 -15.46 -7.34
CA PRO A 96 -8.52 -16.23 -6.87
C PRO A 96 -9.11 -15.61 -5.60
N THR A 97 -10.42 -15.74 -5.42
CA THR A 97 -11.14 -15.29 -4.21
C THR A 97 -11.41 -16.44 -3.23
N ASP A 98 -11.36 -17.69 -3.69
CA ASP A 98 -11.58 -18.87 -2.87
C ASP A 98 -10.34 -19.18 -2.02
N ILE A 99 -10.54 -19.26 -0.70
CA ILE A 99 -9.50 -19.57 0.28
C ILE A 99 -8.87 -20.95 0.03
N ALA A 100 -9.66 -21.95 -0.37
CA ALA A 100 -9.14 -23.29 -0.65
C ALA A 100 -8.13 -23.28 -1.81
N VAL A 101 -8.29 -22.34 -2.76
CA VAL A 101 -7.37 -22.10 -3.87
C VAL A 101 -6.20 -21.22 -3.45
N GLN A 102 -6.47 -20.11 -2.75
CA GLN A 102 -5.44 -19.16 -2.32
C GLN A 102 -4.38 -19.80 -1.42
N ARG A 103 -4.75 -20.80 -0.61
CA ARG A 103 -3.85 -21.50 0.32
C ARG A 103 -2.90 -22.50 -0.34
N ARG A 104 -2.86 -22.56 -1.66
CA ARG A 104 -2.00 -23.46 -2.43
C ARG A 104 -1.06 -22.68 -3.33
N ALA A 105 0.06 -23.31 -3.70
CA ALA A 105 0.92 -22.79 -4.75
C ALA A 105 0.13 -22.61 -6.07
N PRO A 106 0.35 -21.51 -6.83
CA PRO A 106 1.36 -20.45 -6.59
C PRO A 106 0.85 -19.26 -5.75
N TYR A 107 -0.38 -19.31 -5.25
CA TYR A 107 -1.08 -18.16 -4.65
C TYR A 107 -0.70 -17.88 -3.19
N GLU A 108 -0.41 -18.93 -2.42
CA GLU A 108 -0.25 -18.86 -0.96
C GLU A 108 0.74 -17.78 -0.49
N SER A 109 1.86 -17.63 -1.20
CA SER A 109 2.92 -16.67 -0.86
C SER A 109 2.53 -15.20 -1.08
N GLN A 110 1.46 -14.96 -1.84
CA GLN A 110 1.00 -13.61 -2.21
C GLN A 110 -0.36 -13.26 -1.63
N ALA A 111 -1.14 -14.24 -1.15
CA ALA A 111 -2.53 -14.05 -0.80
C ALA A 111 -2.74 -12.98 0.29
N ASP A 112 -1.98 -13.02 1.37
CA ASP A 112 -2.04 -12.02 2.44
C ASP A 112 -1.70 -10.60 1.92
N SER A 113 -0.67 -10.53 1.08
CA SER A 113 -0.24 -9.28 0.43
C SER A 113 -1.30 -8.73 -0.53
N VAL A 114 -2.00 -9.59 -1.28
CA VAL A 114 -3.12 -9.19 -2.14
C VAL A 114 -4.29 -8.69 -1.29
N MET A 115 -4.65 -9.38 -0.21
CA MET A 115 -5.74 -8.99 0.69
C MET A 115 -5.55 -7.55 1.21
N TYR A 116 -4.38 -7.22 1.77
CA TYR A 116 -4.14 -5.86 2.29
C TYR A 116 -4.27 -4.77 1.22
N ARG A 117 -3.80 -5.04 0.01
CA ARG A 117 -3.91 -4.09 -1.11
C ARG A 117 -5.32 -3.96 -1.64
N GLN A 118 -6.10 -5.05 -1.65
CA GLN A 118 -7.52 -5.01 -1.98
C GLN A 118 -8.30 -4.18 -0.96
N VAL A 119 -8.02 -4.36 0.34
CA VAL A 119 -8.61 -3.54 1.42
C VAL A 119 -8.29 -2.06 1.22
N LEU A 120 -7.03 -1.70 0.96
CA LEU A 120 -6.66 -0.31 0.69
C LEU A 120 -7.35 0.26 -0.56
N ALA A 121 -7.50 -0.54 -1.62
CA ALA A 121 -8.18 -0.13 -2.84
C ALA A 121 -9.70 0.05 -2.65
N GLU A 122 -10.35 -0.78 -1.84
CA GLU A 122 -11.75 -0.63 -1.44
C GLU A 122 -11.93 0.68 -0.67
N LEU A 123 -11.14 0.88 0.39
CA LEU A 123 -11.18 2.08 1.22
C LEU A 123 -10.94 3.37 0.44
N ALA A 124 -10.06 3.34 -0.56
CA ALA A 124 -9.81 4.48 -1.43
C ALA A 124 -11.01 4.78 -2.36
N ARG A 125 -11.65 3.75 -2.91
CA ARG A 125 -12.84 3.92 -3.74
C ARG A 125 -14.03 4.46 -2.96
N ASP A 126 -14.21 4.02 -1.72
CA ASP A 126 -15.24 4.54 -0.82
C ASP A 126 -15.05 6.04 -0.51
N ARG A 127 -13.80 6.51 -0.57
CA ARG A 127 -13.42 7.93 -0.43
C ARG A 127 -13.40 8.69 -1.76
N HIS A 128 -13.82 8.05 -2.86
CA HIS A 128 -13.75 8.58 -4.23
C HIS A 128 -12.33 9.00 -4.67
N TRP A 129 -11.31 8.32 -4.16
CA TRP A 129 -9.95 8.50 -4.62
C TRP A 129 -9.68 7.59 -5.83
N ASP A 130 -8.97 8.11 -6.82
CA ASP A 130 -8.50 7.28 -7.91
C ASP A 130 -7.53 6.22 -7.40
N VAL A 131 -7.70 4.98 -7.85
CA VAL A 131 -6.80 3.88 -7.50
C VAL A 131 -5.90 3.58 -8.69
N HIS A 132 -4.62 3.82 -8.50
CA HIS A 132 -3.59 3.52 -9.48
C HIS A 132 -2.77 2.31 -9.07
N PHE A 133 -2.32 1.55 -10.07
CA PHE A 133 -1.49 0.37 -9.86
C PHE A 133 -0.10 0.56 -10.48
N PHE A 134 0.93 0.11 -9.77
CA PHE A 134 2.31 0.14 -10.26
C PHE A 134 3.01 -1.22 -10.14
N ASP A 135 3.99 -1.47 -10.99
CA ASP A 135 4.90 -2.62 -10.84
C ASP A 135 6.08 -2.22 -9.94
N ALA A 136 6.23 -2.90 -8.80
CA ALA A 136 7.30 -2.62 -7.86
C ALA A 136 8.70 -2.87 -8.43
N ARG A 137 8.83 -3.64 -9.53
CA ARG A 137 10.11 -3.92 -10.19
C ARG A 137 10.65 -2.71 -10.95
N ASP A 138 9.80 -1.84 -11.47
CA ASP A 138 10.20 -0.77 -12.39
C ASP A 138 9.75 0.64 -11.99
N VAL A 139 8.90 0.80 -10.98
CA VAL A 139 8.30 2.09 -10.59
C VAL A 139 9.33 3.19 -10.34
N GLU A 140 10.42 2.90 -9.61
CA GLU A 140 11.48 3.88 -9.35
C GLU A 140 12.21 4.25 -10.64
N GLN A 141 12.53 3.27 -11.50
CA GLN A 141 13.19 3.52 -12.79
C GLN A 141 12.31 4.33 -13.74
N ARG A 142 11.00 4.07 -13.76
CA ARG A 142 10.02 4.84 -14.54
C ARG A 142 9.92 6.28 -14.05
N ALA A 143 9.87 6.49 -12.74
CA ALA A 143 9.88 7.83 -12.16
C ALA A 143 11.18 8.58 -12.51
N VAL A 144 12.34 7.93 -12.43
CA VAL A 144 13.62 8.52 -12.85
C VAL A 144 13.59 8.99 -14.31
N ARG A 145 13.03 8.18 -15.23
CA ARG A 145 12.89 8.57 -16.64
C ARG A 145 12.01 9.81 -16.83
N LEU A 146 10.92 9.94 -16.07
CA LEU A 146 10.03 11.11 -16.15
C LEU A 146 10.65 12.37 -15.55
N LEU A 147 11.41 12.22 -14.47
CA LEU A 147 12.03 13.35 -13.76
C LEU A 147 13.30 13.86 -14.45
N ALA A 148 13.92 13.02 -15.29
CA ALA A 148 15.19 13.30 -15.95
C ALA A 148 16.24 13.82 -14.95
N GLY A 149 16.85 14.97 -15.21
CA GLY A 149 17.90 15.55 -14.36
C GLY A 149 17.47 15.87 -12.92
N ARG A 150 16.15 15.94 -12.64
CA ARG A 150 15.61 16.24 -11.30
C ARG A 150 15.42 14.99 -10.42
N ALA A 151 15.66 13.80 -10.96
CA ALA A 151 15.30 12.54 -10.31
C ALA A 151 15.95 12.38 -8.93
N HIS A 152 17.23 12.75 -8.82
CA HIS A 152 17.96 12.63 -7.56
C HIS A 152 17.34 13.53 -6.47
N ASP A 153 17.16 14.81 -6.78
CA ASP A 153 16.63 15.79 -5.83
C ASP A 153 15.22 15.44 -5.36
N VAL A 154 14.36 14.97 -6.28
CA VAL A 154 12.97 14.61 -5.94
C VAL A 154 12.90 13.31 -5.15
N LEU A 155 13.59 12.24 -5.57
CA LEU A 155 13.47 10.93 -4.92
C LEU A 155 14.31 10.79 -3.65
N HIS A 156 15.44 11.50 -3.55
CA HIS A 156 16.38 11.38 -2.43
C HIS A 156 16.41 12.63 -1.53
N GLY A 157 16.10 13.81 -2.06
CA GLY A 157 16.07 15.07 -1.31
C GLY A 157 15.16 15.08 -0.07
N PRO A 158 14.01 14.38 -0.02
CA PRO A 158 13.17 14.36 1.18
C PRO A 158 13.89 13.87 2.44
N ARG A 159 14.94 13.05 2.31
CA ARG A 159 15.78 12.66 3.46
C ARG A 159 16.43 13.86 4.14
N ALA A 160 16.90 14.83 3.36
CA ALA A 160 17.58 16.01 3.89
C ALA A 160 16.60 16.98 4.56
N THR A 161 15.39 17.11 4.03
CA THR A 161 14.39 18.07 4.53
C THR A 161 13.53 17.49 5.66
N LEU A 162 13.22 16.20 5.62
CA LEU A 162 12.33 15.56 6.59
C LEU A 162 13.07 14.68 7.60
N GLY A 163 14.35 14.38 7.37
CA GLY A 163 15.15 13.48 8.20
C GLY A 163 14.89 11.99 7.95
N PRO A 164 15.63 11.09 8.64
CA PRO A 164 15.33 9.66 8.62
C PRO A 164 13.98 9.35 9.31
N PRO A 165 13.29 8.26 8.95
CA PRO A 165 13.64 7.31 7.90
C PRO A 165 13.34 7.83 6.47
N TRP A 166 14.13 7.36 5.50
CA TRP A 166 13.90 7.54 4.05
C TRP A 166 14.49 6.34 3.28
N SER A 167 13.80 5.21 3.38
CA SER A 167 14.23 3.91 2.85
C SER A 167 13.83 3.71 1.38
N LYS A 168 14.13 2.54 0.82
CA LYS A 168 13.64 2.12 -0.51
C LYS A 168 12.12 2.18 -0.59
N ASP A 169 11.41 1.78 0.46
CA ASP A 169 9.94 1.79 0.49
C ASP A 169 9.37 3.21 0.37
N HIS A 170 10.02 4.19 1.01
CA HIS A 170 9.63 5.59 0.89
C HIS A 170 9.81 6.10 -0.54
N ARG A 171 10.94 5.75 -1.19
CA ARG A 171 11.19 6.13 -2.58
C ARG A 171 10.25 5.43 -3.55
N MET A 172 9.94 4.15 -3.32
CA MET A 172 8.97 3.40 -4.11
C MET A 172 7.58 4.04 -4.02
N ALA A 173 7.13 4.37 -2.80
CA ALA A 173 5.88 5.08 -2.57
C ALA A 173 5.86 6.46 -3.27
N LEU A 174 6.92 7.26 -3.12
CA LEU A 174 7.03 8.56 -3.81
C LEU A 174 7.07 8.40 -5.34
N ALA A 175 7.82 7.44 -5.87
CA ALA A 175 7.86 7.16 -7.30
C ALA A 175 6.47 6.82 -7.85
N ALA A 176 5.65 6.09 -7.08
CA ALA A 176 4.28 5.78 -7.46
C ALA A 176 3.39 7.03 -7.56
N THR A 177 3.53 8.01 -6.66
CA THR A 177 2.76 9.28 -6.75
C THR A 177 3.16 10.11 -7.98
N ILE A 178 4.42 10.01 -8.40
CA ILE A 178 4.94 10.67 -9.60
C ILE A 178 4.34 10.06 -10.87
N LEU A 179 4.28 8.71 -10.95
CA LEU A 179 3.62 8.03 -12.07
C LEU A 179 2.12 8.36 -12.12
N ALA A 180 1.46 8.42 -10.97
CA ALA A 180 0.06 8.81 -10.87
C ALA A 180 -0.22 10.22 -11.38
N GLY A 181 0.73 11.14 -11.24
CA GLY A 181 0.58 12.51 -11.71
C GLY A 181 0.72 12.72 -13.22
N GLN A 182 0.89 11.66 -14.01
CA GLN A 182 0.97 11.71 -15.47
C GLN A 182 -0.24 11.08 -16.17
N MET A 183 -1.18 10.52 -15.40
CA MET A 183 -2.46 9.98 -15.88
C MET A 183 -3.54 11.04 -15.80
#